data_AF-A0A538P6V5-F1
#
_entry.id   AF-A0A538P6V5-F1
#
_cell.length_a   1.000
_cell.length_b   1.000
_cell.length_c   1.000
_cell.angle_alpha   90.00
_cell.angle_beta   90.00
_cell.angle_gamma   90.00
#
_symmetry.space_group_name_H-M   'P 1'
#
loop_
_entity.id
_entity.type
_entity.pdbx_description
1 polymer ?
#
loop_
_entity_poly.entity_id
_entity_poly.type
_entity_poly.pdbx_seq_one_letter_code
_entity_poly.pdbx_strand_id
1 'polypeptide(L)'
;QGRTFMPILENPFLSAQAEVERLRQTTKIIFVDMHAEATSEKIAMARMLDGQVSAVVGTHTHVQTADEQVFPGGTAYLSDAGFTGPHESVLGREIEPVIRRFLTHQPQRFEVAKERVLLQGVVVEIDEADGRATRIQRVSEPFST
;
A
#
# COMPACT_ATOMS: atom_id res chain seq x y z
N GLN A 1 9.23 4.92 0.05
CA GLN A 1 9.36 3.61 -0.61
C GLN A 1 10.28 2.71 0.21
N GLY A 2 10.01 1.40 0.26
CA GLY A 2 10.86 0.40 0.94
C GLY A 2 12.16 0.07 0.20
N ARG A 3 12.99 -0.79 0.80
CA ARG A 3 14.30 -1.20 0.26
C ARG A 3 14.44 -2.70 0.09
N THR A 4 13.70 -3.50 0.85
CA THR A 4 13.79 -4.96 0.76
C THR A 4 13.22 -5.42 -0.58
N PHE A 5 14.03 -6.10 -1.40
CA PHE A 5 13.71 -6.50 -2.79
C PHE A 5 13.48 -5.34 -3.77
N MET A 6 13.86 -4.12 -3.39
CA MET A 6 13.73 -2.90 -4.18
C MET A 6 15.10 -2.20 -4.33
N PRO A 7 15.24 -1.17 -5.18
CA PRO A 7 16.46 -0.37 -5.23
C PRO A 7 16.83 0.19 -3.86
N ILE A 8 18.14 0.26 -3.58
CA ILE A 8 18.66 0.82 -2.34
C ILE A 8 18.53 2.35 -2.40
N LEU A 9 17.71 2.89 -1.52
CA LEU A 9 17.52 4.34 -1.30
C LEU A 9 17.97 4.73 0.11
N GLU A 10 17.86 6.02 0.44
CA GLU A 10 17.94 6.50 1.82
C GLU A 10 16.99 5.70 2.73
N ASN A 11 17.34 5.59 4.02
CA ASN A 11 16.58 4.75 4.93
C ASN A 11 15.17 5.32 5.17
N PRO A 12 14.10 4.64 4.70
CA PRO A 12 12.75 5.19 4.78
C PRO A 12 12.28 5.37 6.22
N PHE A 13 12.82 4.61 7.19
CA PHE A 13 12.44 4.74 8.59
C PHE A 13 12.91 6.07 9.18
N LEU A 14 14.15 6.48 8.87
CA LEU A 14 14.69 7.76 9.34
C LEU A 14 13.98 8.94 8.66
N SER A 15 13.77 8.84 7.34
CA SER A 15 13.07 9.88 6.58
C SER A 15 11.61 10.03 7.04
N ALA A 16 10.89 8.91 7.23
CA ALA A 16 9.50 8.94 7.70
C ALA A 16 9.38 9.54 9.11
N GLN A 17 10.28 9.19 10.04
CA GLN A 17 10.27 9.76 11.38
C GLN A 17 10.44 11.28 11.34
N ALA A 18 11.44 11.78 10.62
CA ALA A 18 11.71 13.22 10.51
C ALA A 18 10.53 13.98 9.86
N GLU A 19 9.93 13.42 8.80
CA GLU A 19 8.77 14.05 8.14
C GLU A 19 7.52 14.04 9.01
N VAL A 20 7.26 12.96 9.76
CA VAL A 20 6.13 12.90 10.70
C VAL A 20 6.30 13.92 11.82
N GLU A 21 7.50 14.04 12.40
CA GLU A 21 7.80 15.06 13.43
C GLU A 21 7.55 16.48 12.90
N ARG A 22 7.95 16.76 11.66
CA ARG A 22 7.73 18.04 10.98
C ARG A 22 6.25 18.31 10.71
N LEU A 23 5.52 17.34 10.15
CA LEU A 23 4.11 17.49 9.79
C LEU A 23 3.21 17.65 11.01
N ARG A 24 3.54 17.01 12.14
CA ARG A 24 2.79 17.14 13.39
C ARG A 24 2.74 18.56 13.96
N GLN A 25 3.65 19.43 13.54
CA GLN A 25 3.61 20.86 13.88
C GLN A 25 2.49 21.61 13.15
N THR A 26 1.95 21.03 12.07
CA THR A 26 0.96 21.67 11.18
C THR A 26 -0.40 20.96 11.21
N THR A 27 -0.41 19.63 11.31
CA THR A 27 -1.63 18.83 11.26
C THR A 27 -1.57 17.62 12.19
N LYS A 28 -2.72 17.22 12.74
CA LYS A 28 -2.88 15.96 13.48
C LYS A 28 -3.14 14.78 12.54
N ILE A 29 -3.66 15.06 11.34
CA ILE A 29 -4.05 14.06 10.36
C ILE A 29 -2.89 13.85 9.39
N ILE A 30 -2.28 12.66 9.45
CA ILE A 30 -1.13 12.28 8.62
C ILE A 30 -1.41 10.90 8.03
N PHE A 31 -1.32 10.80 6.71
CA PHE A 31 -1.46 9.56 5.95
C PHE A 31 -0.13 9.18 5.32
N VAL A 32 0.29 7.93 5.47
CA VAL A 32 1.54 7.41 4.89
C VAL A 32 1.21 6.31 3.88
N ASP A 33 1.56 6.54 2.61
CA ASP A 33 1.65 5.49 1.60
C ASP A 33 3.04 4.83 1.67
N MET A 34 3.08 3.58 2.11
CA MET A 34 4.30 2.78 2.17
C MET A 34 4.42 1.88 0.94
N HIS A 35 4.87 2.45 -0.17
CA HIS A 35 5.19 1.70 -1.39
C HIS A 35 6.39 0.76 -1.15
N ALA A 36 6.17 -0.55 -1.00
CA ALA A 36 7.21 -1.51 -0.67
C ALA A 36 6.87 -2.95 -1.09
N GLU A 37 7.88 -3.81 -1.28
CA GLU A 37 7.65 -5.23 -1.58
C GLU A 37 7.46 -6.06 -0.30
N ALA A 38 8.40 -5.98 0.64
CA ALA A 38 8.39 -6.85 1.82
C ALA A 38 7.33 -6.44 2.84
N THR A 39 6.43 -7.38 3.19
CA THR A 39 5.41 -7.20 4.22
C THR A 39 6.00 -6.85 5.59
N SER A 40 7.15 -7.44 5.95
CA SER A 40 7.86 -7.12 7.19
C SER A 40 8.27 -5.64 7.27
N GLU A 41 8.72 -5.05 6.16
CA GLU A 41 9.10 -3.64 6.10
C GLU A 41 7.89 -2.72 6.26
N LYS A 42 6.74 -3.09 5.66
CA LYS A 42 5.47 -2.36 5.79
C LYS A 42 4.92 -2.41 7.22
N ILE A 43 4.87 -3.61 7.81
CA ILE A 43 4.42 -3.81 9.20
C ILE A 43 5.33 -3.04 10.15
N ALA A 44 6.65 -3.13 9.99
CA ALA A 44 7.61 -2.45 10.85
C ALA A 44 7.46 -0.92 10.77
N MET A 45 7.27 -0.35 9.58
CA MET A 45 7.00 1.08 9.41
C MET A 45 5.76 1.51 10.17
N ALA A 46 4.66 0.78 9.98
CA ALA A 46 3.40 1.09 10.65
C ALA A 46 3.48 0.96 12.17
N ARG A 47 4.19 -0.05 12.68
CA ARG A 47 4.41 -0.24 14.13
C ARG A 47 5.29 0.86 14.72
N MET A 48 6.29 1.35 13.99
CA MET A 48 7.13 2.47 14.42
C MET A 48 6.31 3.78 14.51
N LEU A 49 5.38 3.99 13.57
CA LEU A 49 4.58 5.20 13.48
C LEU A 49 3.25 5.14 14.23
N ASP A 50 2.94 4.04 14.93
CA ASP A 50 1.68 3.88 15.66
C ASP A 50 1.48 5.00 16.70
N GLY A 51 0.30 5.63 16.67
CA GLY A 51 -0.04 6.80 17.49
C GLY A 51 0.63 8.11 17.06
N GLN A 52 1.41 8.08 15.98
CA GLN A 52 2.03 9.28 15.40
C GLN A 52 1.38 9.75 14.11
N VAL A 53 0.71 8.83 13.40
CA VAL A 53 0.02 9.10 12.14
C VAL A 53 -1.37 8.48 12.17
N SER A 54 -2.28 9.00 11.34
CA SER A 54 -3.65 8.50 11.25
C SER A 54 -3.72 7.16 10.53
N ALA A 55 -2.92 6.98 9.48
CA ALA A 55 -2.92 5.74 8.71
C ALA A 55 -1.57 5.46 8.05
N VAL A 56 -1.22 4.19 7.96
CA VAL A 56 -0.12 3.66 7.13
C VAL A 56 -0.70 2.58 6.23
N VAL A 57 -0.75 2.85 4.93
CA VAL A 57 -1.30 1.92 3.93
C VAL A 57 -0.19 1.54 2.96
N GLY A 58 0.07 0.25 2.83
CA GLY A 58 1.05 -0.24 1.86
C GLY A 58 0.51 -0.22 0.43
N THR A 59 1.43 -0.11 -0.52
CA THR A 59 1.19 -0.32 -1.96
C THR A 59 2.36 -1.10 -2.57
N HIS A 60 2.33 -1.34 -3.88
CA HIS A 60 3.35 -1.96 -4.75
C HIS A 60 3.00 -3.38 -5.23
N THR A 61 2.51 -4.27 -4.37
CA THR A 61 2.43 -5.70 -4.71
C THR A 61 1.28 -6.04 -5.66
N HIS A 62 0.34 -5.10 -5.85
CA HIS A 62 -0.86 -5.24 -6.67
C HIS A 62 -1.81 -6.36 -6.19
N VAL A 63 -1.68 -6.81 -4.93
CA VAL A 63 -2.60 -7.79 -4.33
C VAL A 63 -3.08 -7.23 -3.01
N GLN A 64 -4.36 -6.87 -2.95
CA GLN A 64 -4.97 -6.35 -1.72
C GLN A 64 -4.90 -7.40 -0.61
N THR A 65 -4.38 -7.02 0.55
CA THR A 65 -4.32 -7.88 1.74
C THR A 65 -5.62 -7.82 2.54
N ALA A 66 -5.81 -8.72 3.50
CA ALA A 66 -7.00 -8.78 4.37
C ALA A 66 -6.63 -8.61 5.86
N ASP A 67 -5.63 -7.78 6.13
CA ASP A 67 -5.08 -7.52 7.45
C ASP A 67 -5.36 -6.11 7.97
N GLU A 68 -6.41 -5.46 7.43
CA GLU A 68 -6.85 -4.14 7.86
C GLU A 68 -7.18 -4.13 9.34
N GLN A 69 -6.60 -3.19 10.07
CA GLN A 69 -6.87 -3.01 11.49
C GLN A 69 -6.50 -1.61 11.95
N VAL A 70 -7.06 -1.19 13.08
CA VAL A 70 -6.58 -0.02 13.82
C VAL A 70 -5.69 -0.53 14.95
N PHE A 71 -4.45 -0.05 15.01
CA PHE A 71 -3.51 -0.41 16.08
C PHE A 71 -3.86 0.28 17.42
N PRO A 72 -3.31 -0.19 18.56
CA PRO A 72 -3.61 0.38 19.87
C PRO A 72 -3.31 1.88 20.01
N GLY A 73 -2.31 2.41 19.28
CA GLY A 73 -2.02 3.85 19.25
C GLY A 73 -3.02 4.69 18.44
N GLY A 74 -3.95 4.05 17.71
CA GLY A 74 -4.95 4.71 16.88
C GLY A 74 -4.54 4.89 15.42
N THR A 75 -3.48 4.23 14.96
CA THR A 75 -3.09 4.25 13.54
C THR A 75 -3.82 3.15 12.76
N ALA A 76 -4.52 3.50 11.68
CA ALA A 76 -5.06 2.53 10.73
C ALA A 76 -3.95 1.91 9.89
N TYR A 77 -4.03 0.61 9.64
CA TYR A 77 -3.03 -0.15 8.90
C TYR A 77 -3.64 -1.10 7.89
N LEU A 78 -3.01 -1.22 6.71
CA LEU A 78 -3.24 -2.28 5.71
C LEU A 78 -1.92 -2.58 4.99
N SER A 79 -1.54 -3.86 4.86
CA SER A 79 -0.28 -4.24 4.20
C SER A 79 -0.24 -3.93 2.70
N ASP A 80 -1.33 -4.07 1.95
CA ASP A 80 -1.38 -3.56 0.59
C ASP A 80 -2.81 -3.19 0.20
N ALA A 81 -3.00 -1.98 -0.32
CA ALA A 81 -4.29 -1.52 -0.84
C ALA A 81 -4.74 -2.31 -2.08
N GLY A 82 -3.83 -3.06 -2.71
CA GLY A 82 -4.02 -3.69 -4.00
C GLY A 82 -3.74 -2.72 -5.14
N PHE A 83 -4.42 -2.92 -6.25
CA PHE A 83 -4.34 -2.00 -7.39
C PHE A 83 -5.69 -1.85 -8.08
N THR A 84 -5.87 -0.69 -8.70
CA THR A 84 -7.00 -0.42 -9.58
C THR A 84 -6.59 -0.67 -11.02
N GLY A 85 -7.24 -1.63 -11.67
CA GLY A 85 -6.84 -2.09 -13.01
C GLY A 85 -7.42 -3.45 -13.36
N PRO A 86 -6.96 -4.08 -14.46
CA PRO A 86 -7.48 -5.36 -14.94
C PRO A 86 -7.04 -6.52 -14.03
N HIS A 87 -7.97 -7.22 -13.39
CA HIS A 87 -7.68 -8.35 -12.48
C HIS A 87 -7.66 -9.71 -13.18
N GLU A 88 -8.17 -9.82 -14.41
CA GLU A 88 -7.95 -11.00 -15.24
C GLU A 88 -6.58 -10.88 -15.93
N SER A 89 -5.52 -10.94 -15.12
CA SER A 89 -4.16 -10.56 -15.51
C SER A 89 -3.11 -11.10 -14.53
N VAL A 90 -1.83 -10.91 -14.84
CA VAL A 90 -0.74 -11.04 -13.85
C VAL A 90 -0.31 -9.64 -13.41
N LEU A 91 -0.82 -9.20 -12.26
CA LEU A 91 -0.53 -7.90 -11.65
C LEU A 91 -0.74 -6.70 -12.60
N GLY A 92 -1.76 -6.78 -13.45
CA GLY A 92 -2.12 -5.75 -14.44
C GLY A 92 -1.59 -5.99 -15.85
N ARG A 93 -0.81 -7.06 -16.07
CA ARG A 93 -0.20 -7.40 -17.38
C ARG A 93 -0.87 -8.60 -18.02
N GLU A 94 -0.83 -8.65 -19.35
CA GLU A 94 -1.27 -9.83 -20.10
C GLU A 94 -0.59 -11.10 -19.58
N ILE A 95 -1.36 -12.18 -19.49
CA ILE A 95 -0.97 -13.42 -18.82
C ILE A 95 0.18 -14.12 -19.57
N GLU A 96 0.01 -14.33 -20.88
CA GLU A 96 0.90 -15.16 -21.69
C GLU A 96 2.35 -14.63 -21.75
N PRO A 97 2.61 -13.32 -21.97
CA PRO A 97 3.98 -12.80 -21.95
C PRO A 97 4.68 -12.98 -20.60
N VAL A 98 3.95 -12.84 -19.49
CA VAL A 98 4.54 -13.01 -18.15
C VAL A 98 4.91 -14.48 -17.90
N ILE A 99 4.02 -15.42 -18.22
CA ILE A 99 4.30 -16.86 -18.14
C ILE A 99 5.51 -17.22 -19.01
N ARG A 100 5.54 -16.75 -20.26
CA ARG A 100 6.67 -17.01 -21.18
C ARG A 100 7.99 -16.51 -20.60
N ARG A 101 8.04 -15.33 -19.97
CA ARG A 101 9.25 -14.84 -19.31
C ARG A 101 9.73 -15.79 -18.22
N PHE A 102 8.84 -16.31 -17.38
CA PHE A 102 9.22 -17.26 -16.32
C PHE A 102 9.69 -18.60 -16.87
N LEU A 103 9.08 -19.10 -17.95
CA LEU A 103 9.47 -20.36 -18.58
C LEU A 103 10.82 -20.26 -19.30
N THR A 104 11.04 -19.18 -20.05
CA THR A 104 12.19 -19.09 -20.97
C THR A 104 13.34 -18.25 -20.43
N HIS A 105 13.11 -17.44 -19.39
CA HIS A 105 14.03 -16.42 -18.89
C HIS A 105 14.42 -15.36 -19.94
N GLN A 106 13.70 -15.29 -21.07
CA GLN A 106 13.95 -14.33 -22.14
C GLN A 106 13.11 -13.05 -21.94
N PRO A 107 13.59 -11.88 -22.40
CA PRO A 107 12.81 -10.64 -22.37
C PRO A 107 11.48 -10.79 -23.11
N GLN A 108 10.40 -10.32 -22.50
CA GLN A 108 9.06 -10.26 -23.09
C GLN A 108 8.53 -8.82 -22.99
N ARG A 109 7.64 -8.43 -23.92
CA ARG A 109 6.88 -7.19 -23.79
C ARG A 109 5.65 -7.47 -22.93
N PHE A 110 5.42 -6.62 -21.94
CA PHE A 110 4.32 -6.77 -20.98
C PHE A 110 3.23 -5.74 -21.27
N GLU A 111 2.29 -6.10 -22.14
CA GLU A 111 1.13 -5.27 -22.44
C GLU A 111 0.18 -5.20 -21.23
N VAL A 112 -0.60 -4.12 -21.15
CA VAL A 112 -1.60 -3.93 -20.10
C VAL A 112 -2.83 -4.77 -20.46
N ALA A 113 -3.29 -5.60 -19.52
CA ALA A 113 -4.52 -6.36 -19.69
C ALA A 113 -5.76 -5.44 -19.73
N LYS A 114 -6.93 -5.97 -20.09
CA LYS A 114 -8.14 -5.13 -20.28
C LYS A 114 -9.36 -5.63 -19.52
N GLU A 115 -9.40 -6.92 -19.21
CA GLU A 115 -10.60 -7.57 -18.68
C GLU A 115 -10.68 -7.48 -17.15
N ARG A 116 -11.92 -7.53 -16.64
CA ARG A 116 -12.26 -7.57 -15.21
C ARG A 116 -11.55 -6.47 -14.41
N VAL A 117 -11.81 -5.21 -14.76
CA VAL A 117 -11.25 -4.07 -14.03
C VAL A 117 -11.89 -3.97 -12.65
N LEU A 118 -11.08 -3.97 -11.59
CA LEU A 118 -11.53 -3.67 -10.22
C LEU A 118 -10.92 -2.36 -9.75
N LEU A 119 -11.67 -1.63 -8.93
CA LEU A 119 -11.18 -0.56 -8.08
C LEU A 119 -10.86 -1.16 -6.72
N GLN A 120 -9.61 -1.05 -6.30
CA GLN A 120 -9.15 -1.46 -4.97
C GLN A 120 -8.58 -0.28 -4.20
N GLY A 121 -8.87 -0.24 -2.90
CA GLY A 121 -8.41 0.81 -2.00
C GLY A 121 -8.88 0.56 -0.58
N VAL A 122 -8.87 1.62 0.22
CA VAL A 122 -9.27 1.59 1.63
C VAL A 122 -9.98 2.88 2.02
N VAL A 123 -11.02 2.75 2.84
CA VAL A 123 -11.69 3.85 3.51
C VAL A 123 -11.23 3.85 4.96
N VAL A 124 -10.72 5.00 5.42
CA VAL A 124 -10.29 5.21 6.80
C VAL A 124 -11.14 6.34 7.38
N GLU A 125 -11.77 6.08 8.52
CA GLU A 125 -12.47 7.10 9.30
C GLU A 125 -11.52 7.62 10.38
N ILE A 126 -11.39 8.95 10.48
CA ILE A 126 -10.41 9.61 11.35
C ILE A 126 -11.14 10.65 12.20
N ASP A 127 -10.89 10.66 13.50
CA ASP A 127 -11.33 11.71 14.40
C ASP A 127 -10.43 12.96 14.20
N GLU A 128 -11.03 14.07 13.78
CA GLU A 128 -10.30 15.32 13.53
C GLU A 128 -9.73 15.95 14.80
N ALA A 129 -10.31 15.64 15.97
CA ALA A 129 -9.91 16.23 17.25
C ALA A 129 -8.53 15.73 17.69
N ASP A 130 -8.20 14.46 17.45
CA ASP A 130 -6.93 13.86 17.89
C ASP A 130 -6.11 13.22 16.75
N GLY A 131 -6.68 13.09 15.54
CA GLY A 131 -6.03 12.52 14.37
C GLY A 131 -6.00 10.99 14.35
N ARG A 132 -6.69 10.31 15.28
CA ARG A 132 -6.71 8.84 15.36
C ARG A 132 -7.74 8.25 14.41
N ALA A 133 -7.41 7.12 13.82
CA ALA A 133 -8.37 6.34 13.07
C ALA A 133 -9.34 5.63 14.01
N THR A 134 -10.62 5.70 13.68
CA THR A 134 -11.70 4.99 14.39
C THR A 134 -12.10 3.70 13.68
N ARG A 135 -11.91 3.67 12.35
CA ARG A 135 -12.29 2.54 11.50
C ARG A 135 -11.46 2.49 10.23
N ILE A 136 -11.24 1.27 9.73
CA ILE A 136 -10.65 1.00 8.43
C ILE A 136 -11.47 -0.09 7.73
N GLN A 137 -11.75 0.09 6.44
CA GLN A 137 -12.47 -0.87 5.61
C GLN A 137 -11.85 -0.93 4.22
N ARG A 138 -11.56 -2.14 3.73
CA ARG A 138 -11.12 -2.36 2.35
C ARG A 138 -12.25 -2.14 1.35
N VAL A 139 -11.89 -1.60 0.19
CA VAL A 139 -12.76 -1.45 -0.99
C VAL A 139 -12.20 -2.34 -2.09
N SER A 140 -13.05 -3.15 -2.71
CA SER A 140 -12.71 -3.98 -3.86
C SER A 140 -13.94 -4.18 -4.72
N GLU A 141 -14.19 -3.23 -5.63
CA GLU A 141 -15.42 -3.15 -6.41
C GLU A 141 -15.13 -3.34 -7.90
N PRO A 142 -16.00 -4.04 -8.66
CA PRO A 142 -15.88 -4.09 -10.11
C PRO A 142 -16.15 -2.72 -10.73
N PHE A 143 -15.32 -2.30 -11.68
CA PHE A 143 -15.61 -1.14 -12.51
C PHE A 143 -16.77 -1.49 -13.44
N SER A 144 -17.96 -1.07 -13.07
CA SER A 144 -19.18 -1.20 -13.86
C SER A 144 -19.34 0.07 -14.69
N THR A 145 -19.28 -0.06 -16.01
CA THR A 145 -19.79 0.93 -16.96
C THR A 145 -21.30 0.84 -17.08
#